data_AF-A0AAV5FDB1-F1
#
_entry.id   AF-A0AAV5FDB1-F1
#
_cell.length_a   1.000
_cell.length_b   1.000
_cell.length_c   1.000
_cell.angle_alpha   90.00
_cell.angle_beta   90.00
_cell.angle_gamma   90.00
#
_symmetry.space_group_name_H-M   'P 1'
#
loop_
_entity.id
_entity.type
_entity.pdbx_description
1 polymer ?
#
loop_
_entity_poly.entity_id
_entity_poly.type
_entity_poly.pdbx_seq_one_letter_code
_entity_poly.pdbx_strand_id
1 'polypeptide(L)'
;MADGQGMVQFLGAVAELARGARVPTVRPVWGRELLDARSPPRPSFAHREYDQLQLVVPDATAPLPLDAHEQVRRYCFFFGPDEVAAIRACLPLHLQTSSTTFEILTAFLWKCRTMALSPNTEEEMRLICIVSARGGGNHKTGRRLMRIPRGYYGNALAFPVAISTAGELCRNPVGYAVELVKKAKAQVDMEYMKSVADHLVLHGRPHFTVARSLLFSELTKTGFGDLDFGWGRPVYGGPALLDPGVIPGLISFILPCTTAKGVDGVIVPMCLPASAMDRFMQELHKLLQHGVFIAAKI
;
A
#
# COMPACT_ATOMS: atom_id res chain seq x y z
N MET A 1 19.05 -9.98 1.20
CA MET A 1 18.18 -8.91 1.75
C MET A 1 16.74 -9.42 1.82
N ALA A 2 15.87 -8.74 2.57
CA ALA A 2 14.52 -9.17 2.97
C ALA A 2 13.50 -8.03 2.79
N ASP A 3 12.22 -8.36 2.60
CA ASP A 3 11.12 -7.40 2.69
C ASP A 3 10.65 -7.21 4.15
N GLY A 4 9.63 -6.39 4.37
CA GLY A 4 9.08 -6.13 5.70
C GLY A 4 8.66 -7.40 6.46
N GLN A 5 8.07 -8.40 5.79
CA GLN A 5 7.72 -9.66 6.44
C GLN A 5 8.97 -10.48 6.80
N GLY A 6 9.97 -10.52 5.91
CA GLY A 6 11.25 -11.16 6.22
C GLY A 6 11.98 -10.49 7.39
N MET A 7 11.87 -9.16 7.52
CA MET A 7 12.41 -8.40 8.65
C MET A 7 11.67 -8.72 9.96
N VAL A 8 10.33 -8.77 9.95
CA VAL A 8 9.56 -9.19 11.14
C VAL A 8 9.91 -10.63 11.55
N GLN A 9 10.05 -11.55 10.58
CA GLN A 9 10.46 -12.91 10.88
C GLN A 9 11.84 -12.96 11.56
N PHE A 10 12.79 -12.17 11.09
CA PHE A 10 14.10 -12.06 11.71
C PHE A 10 14.02 -11.48 13.12
N LEU A 11 13.34 -10.35 13.30
CA LEU A 11 13.19 -9.71 14.62
C LEU A 11 12.46 -10.62 15.60
N GLY A 12 11.43 -11.35 15.14
CA GLY A 12 10.71 -12.33 15.95
C GLY A 12 11.62 -13.47 16.42
N ALA A 13 12.48 -13.98 15.55
CA ALA A 13 13.48 -14.98 15.94
C ALA A 13 14.45 -14.44 17.00
N VAL A 14 14.93 -13.19 16.86
CA VAL A 14 15.78 -12.55 17.88
C VAL A 14 15.04 -12.39 19.21
N ALA A 15 13.77 -11.96 19.16
CA ALA A 15 12.93 -11.77 20.33
C ALA A 15 12.67 -13.09 21.09
N GLU A 16 12.45 -14.20 20.38
CA GLU A 16 12.34 -15.53 20.97
C GLU A 16 13.63 -15.97 21.65
N LEU A 17 14.77 -15.80 20.99
CA LEU A 17 16.08 -16.17 21.54
C LEU A 17 16.43 -15.33 22.77
N ALA A 18 16.13 -14.03 22.76
CA ALA A 18 16.31 -13.13 23.90
C ALA A 18 15.50 -13.59 25.14
N ARG A 19 14.34 -14.20 24.94
CA ARG A 19 13.50 -14.78 26.00
C ARG A 19 13.88 -16.20 26.39
N GLY A 20 15.01 -16.71 25.90
CA GLY A 20 15.56 -18.01 26.27
C GLY A 20 15.09 -19.19 25.40
N ALA A 21 14.46 -18.93 24.25
CA ALA A 21 14.20 -20.00 23.29
C ALA A 21 15.52 -20.59 22.78
N ARG A 22 15.60 -21.92 22.62
CA ARG A 22 16.81 -22.58 22.10
C ARG A 22 16.93 -22.45 20.58
N VAL A 23 15.80 -22.37 19.89
CA VAL A 23 15.69 -22.24 18.42
C VAL A 23 14.48 -21.38 18.07
N PRO A 24 14.53 -20.64 16.95
CA PRO A 24 13.36 -19.90 16.48
C PRO A 24 12.20 -20.82 16.08
N THR A 25 10.97 -20.38 16.35
CA THR A 25 9.72 -21.09 15.99
C THR A 25 9.62 -21.29 14.47
N VAL A 26 10.05 -20.30 13.69
CA VAL A 26 10.08 -20.36 12.22
C VAL A 26 11.53 -20.41 11.76
N ARG A 27 11.94 -21.55 11.21
CA ARG A 27 13.29 -21.70 10.65
C ARG A 27 13.40 -20.89 9.34
N PRO A 28 14.50 -20.14 9.14
CA PRO A 28 14.70 -19.39 7.91
C PRO A 28 14.91 -20.33 6.71
N VAL A 29 14.34 -19.95 5.56
CA VAL A 29 14.48 -20.66 4.29
C VAL A 29 15.06 -19.69 3.26
N TRP A 30 16.14 -20.09 2.58
CA TRP A 30 16.76 -19.30 1.52
C TRP A 30 15.86 -19.20 0.28
N GLY A 31 15.66 -20.33 -0.42
CA GLY A 31 14.63 -20.57 -1.44
C GLY A 31 14.46 -19.48 -2.52
N ARG A 32 15.53 -18.77 -2.90
CA ARG A 32 15.45 -17.61 -3.81
C ARG A 32 15.04 -18.01 -5.23
N GLU A 33 15.45 -19.21 -5.63
CA GLU A 33 15.13 -19.85 -6.89
C GLU A 33 13.63 -20.01 -7.15
N LEU A 34 12.80 -19.95 -6.10
CA LEU A 34 11.34 -19.96 -6.22
C LEU A 34 10.78 -18.75 -6.98
N LEU A 35 11.53 -17.65 -7.00
CA LEU A 35 11.16 -16.38 -7.63
C LEU A 35 12.17 -15.96 -8.71
N ASP A 36 12.97 -16.89 -9.21
CA ASP A 36 13.85 -16.63 -10.35
C ASP A 36 13.04 -16.44 -11.63
N ALA A 37 13.60 -15.64 -12.54
CA ALA A 37 13.09 -15.54 -13.89
C ALA A 37 13.17 -16.91 -14.60
N ARG A 38 12.24 -17.13 -15.52
CA ARG A 38 12.25 -18.28 -16.41
C ARG A 38 13.45 -18.20 -17.36
N SER A 39 13.84 -19.35 -17.90
CA SER A 39 14.85 -19.44 -18.96
C SER A 39 14.22 -20.09 -20.21
N PRO A 40 13.98 -19.35 -21.30
CA PRO A 40 14.16 -17.89 -21.43
C PRO A 40 13.09 -17.09 -20.66
N PRO A 41 13.39 -15.84 -20.26
CA PRO A 41 12.41 -14.93 -19.66
C PRO A 41 11.28 -14.63 -20.66
N ARG A 42 10.02 -14.75 -20.23
CA ARG A 42 8.83 -14.57 -21.07
C ARG A 42 7.70 -13.90 -20.28
N PRO A 43 7.74 -12.57 -20.05
CA PRO A 43 6.68 -11.86 -19.35
C PRO A 43 5.32 -12.15 -19.99
N SER A 44 4.36 -12.48 -19.16
CA SER A 44 3.00 -12.89 -19.54
C SER A 44 1.95 -11.80 -19.23
N PHE A 45 2.37 -10.72 -18.57
CA PHE A 45 1.55 -9.56 -18.23
C PHE A 45 2.23 -8.28 -18.73
N ALA A 46 1.44 -7.23 -18.92
CA ALA A 46 1.93 -5.93 -19.38
C ALA A 46 2.85 -5.24 -18.37
N HIS A 47 2.71 -5.56 -17.07
CA HIS A 47 3.43 -4.90 -15.97
C HIS A 47 3.40 -3.38 -16.05
N ARG A 48 2.17 -2.84 -16.14
CA ARG A 48 1.92 -1.39 -16.28
C ARG A 48 2.57 -0.58 -15.16
N GLU A 49 2.84 -1.20 -14.01
CA GLU A 49 3.59 -0.60 -12.91
C GLU A 49 5.01 -0.14 -13.29
N TYR A 50 5.60 -0.65 -14.37
CA TYR A 50 6.92 -0.23 -14.89
C TYR A 50 6.83 0.57 -16.20
N ASP A 51 5.63 0.98 -16.62
CA ASP A 51 5.47 1.83 -17.80
C ASP A 51 6.23 3.15 -17.60
N GLN A 52 7.13 3.48 -18.52
CA GLN A 52 7.74 4.80 -18.55
C GLN A 52 6.75 5.78 -19.16
N LEU A 53 6.02 6.52 -18.32
CA LEU A 53 5.22 7.64 -18.78
C LEU A 53 6.16 8.75 -19.27
N GLN A 54 6.14 9.01 -20.59
CA GLN A 54 6.77 10.20 -21.16
C GLN A 54 5.97 11.41 -20.69
N LEU A 55 6.47 12.10 -19.67
CA LEU A 55 5.91 13.40 -19.29
C LEU A 55 6.26 14.39 -20.40
N VAL A 56 5.25 15.03 -21.00
CA VAL A 56 5.39 16.06 -22.05
C VAL A 56 5.95 17.39 -21.48
N VAL A 57 6.50 17.38 -20.27
CA VAL A 57 7.03 18.56 -19.59
C VAL A 57 8.52 18.34 -19.30
N PRO A 58 9.43 19.27 -19.66
CA PRO A 58 10.88 19.09 -19.52
C PRO A 58 11.43 18.96 -18.09
N ASP A 59 10.60 18.93 -17.06
CA ASP A 59 11.00 18.94 -15.64
C ASP A 59 10.51 17.68 -14.90
N ALA A 60 10.74 16.53 -15.52
CA ALA A 60 10.25 15.21 -15.12
C ALA A 60 10.89 14.60 -13.85
N THR A 61 11.58 15.40 -13.04
CA THR A 61 12.03 15.02 -11.69
C THR A 61 11.14 15.59 -10.57
N ALA A 62 10.14 16.43 -10.90
CA ALA A 62 9.28 17.07 -9.92
C ALA A 62 8.19 16.12 -9.36
N PRO A 63 8.17 15.84 -8.04
CA PRO A 63 7.05 15.23 -7.31
C PRO A 63 5.84 16.16 -7.33
N LEU A 64 4.71 15.76 -7.92
CA LEU A 64 3.58 16.67 -8.12
C LEU A 64 4.03 17.96 -8.87
N PRO A 65 3.15 18.82 -9.37
CA PRO A 65 3.55 20.20 -9.57
C PRO A 65 3.64 20.82 -8.17
N LEU A 66 4.69 20.48 -7.44
CA LEU A 66 5.12 21.28 -6.30
C LEU A 66 5.91 22.43 -6.90
N ASP A 67 5.27 23.59 -7.01
CA ASP A 67 6.03 24.82 -7.14
C ASP A 67 7.09 24.80 -6.04
N ALA A 68 8.34 25.14 -6.35
CA ALA A 68 9.44 25.15 -5.37
C ALA A 68 9.17 26.05 -4.15
N HIS A 69 8.08 26.82 -4.18
CA HIS A 69 7.58 27.70 -3.14
C HIS A 69 6.35 27.16 -2.37
N GLU A 70 5.68 26.09 -2.82
CA GLU A 70 4.50 25.57 -2.12
C GLU A 70 4.90 24.66 -0.96
N GLN A 71 4.59 25.10 0.26
CA GLN A 71 4.84 24.33 1.47
C GLN A 71 4.02 23.03 1.45
N VAL A 72 4.67 21.88 1.59
CA VAL A 72 3.98 20.59 1.81
C VAL A 72 3.49 20.46 3.24
N ARG A 73 2.28 19.91 3.41
CA ARG A 73 1.70 19.56 4.71
C ARG A 73 1.63 18.05 4.86
N ARG A 74 1.98 17.58 6.06
CA ARG A 74 1.96 16.17 6.47
C ARG A 74 0.98 16.01 7.61
N TYR A 75 -0.02 15.15 7.39
CA TYR A 75 -1.01 14.81 8.41
C TYR A 75 -1.18 13.31 8.50
N CYS A 76 -1.33 12.82 9.72
CA CYS A 76 -1.84 11.49 10.00
C CYS A 76 -3.36 11.53 10.13
N PHE A 77 -4.06 10.70 9.36
CA PHE A 77 -5.50 10.54 9.44
C PHE A 77 -5.85 9.22 10.11
N PHE A 78 -6.59 9.28 11.21
CA PHE A 78 -7.10 8.10 11.89
C PHE A 78 -8.42 7.63 11.25
N PHE A 79 -8.55 6.33 11.05
CA PHE A 79 -9.77 5.65 10.61
C PHE A 79 -10.08 4.50 11.56
N GLY A 80 -11.10 4.67 12.39
CA GLY A 80 -11.63 3.64 13.27
C GLY A 80 -12.69 2.79 12.57
N PRO A 81 -13.36 1.89 13.33
CA PRO A 81 -14.41 1.04 12.81
C PRO A 81 -15.58 1.84 12.23
N ASP A 82 -15.94 2.95 12.87
CA ASP A 82 -17.05 3.81 12.46
C ASP A 82 -16.75 4.56 11.16
N GLU A 83 -15.55 5.12 11.00
CA GLU A 83 -15.14 5.77 9.75
C GLU A 83 -15.09 4.75 8.60
N VAL A 84 -14.52 3.56 8.84
CA VAL A 84 -14.49 2.49 7.83
C VAL A 84 -15.89 2.02 7.46
N ALA A 85 -16.80 1.90 8.45
CA ALA A 85 -18.19 1.53 8.22
C ALA A 85 -18.95 2.59 7.41
N ALA A 86 -18.71 3.88 7.70
CA ALA A 86 -19.31 4.98 6.96
C ALA A 86 -18.85 5.00 5.48
N ILE A 87 -17.55 4.82 5.20
CA ILE A 87 -17.06 4.72 3.81
C ILE A 87 -17.64 3.48 3.14
N ARG A 88 -17.72 2.36 3.86
CA ARG A 88 -18.31 1.11 3.35
C ARG A 88 -19.78 1.29 2.99
N ALA A 89 -20.56 2.02 3.79
CA ALA A 89 -21.97 2.27 3.53
C ALA A 89 -22.22 3.02 2.21
N CYS A 90 -21.25 3.82 1.74
CA CYS A 90 -21.31 4.51 0.45
C CYS A 90 -21.07 3.58 -0.76
N LEU A 91 -20.77 2.30 -0.55
CA LEU A 91 -20.50 1.34 -1.62
C LEU A 91 -21.76 0.54 -2.00
N PRO A 92 -21.88 0.06 -3.25
CA PRO A 92 -22.87 -0.94 -3.62
C PRO A 92 -22.77 -2.21 -2.74
N LEU A 93 -23.90 -2.85 -2.45
CA LEU A 93 -24.02 -3.97 -1.50
C LEU A 93 -23.00 -5.10 -1.74
N HIS A 94 -22.71 -5.43 -3.01
CA HIS A 94 -21.75 -6.46 -3.37
C HIS A 94 -20.30 -6.08 -3.00
N LEU A 95 -19.94 -4.80 -3.03
CA LEU A 95 -18.63 -4.31 -2.58
C LEU A 95 -18.56 -4.17 -1.07
N GLN A 96 -19.68 -3.89 -0.39
CA GLN A 96 -19.72 -3.83 1.07
C GLN A 96 -19.32 -5.16 1.71
N THR A 97 -19.77 -6.27 1.14
CA THR A 97 -19.52 -7.62 1.68
C THR A 97 -18.22 -8.24 1.21
N SER A 98 -17.77 -7.91 -0.01
CA SER A 98 -16.61 -8.55 -0.63
C SER A 98 -15.29 -7.79 -0.44
N SER A 99 -15.30 -6.55 0.03
CA SER A 99 -14.10 -5.68 0.06
C SER A 99 -13.43 -5.59 1.42
N THR A 100 -12.10 -5.66 1.39
CA THR A 100 -11.26 -5.50 2.59
C THR A 100 -11.17 -4.04 3.00
N THR A 101 -10.88 -3.77 4.28
CA THR A 101 -10.63 -2.40 4.76
C THR A 101 -9.53 -1.69 3.97
N PHE A 102 -8.45 -2.41 3.63
CA PHE A 102 -7.41 -1.89 2.74
C PHE A 102 -7.98 -1.42 1.39
N GLU A 103 -8.77 -2.26 0.71
CA GLU A 103 -9.35 -1.91 -0.60
C GLU A 103 -10.24 -0.67 -0.52
N ILE A 104 -11.04 -0.56 0.54
CA ILE A 104 -11.95 0.57 0.74
C ILE A 104 -11.18 1.84 1.04
N LEU A 105 -10.27 1.82 2.02
CA LEU A 105 -9.53 3.00 2.45
C LEU A 105 -8.60 3.52 1.35
N THR A 106 -7.83 2.65 0.71
CA THR A 106 -6.89 3.07 -0.33
C THR A 106 -7.60 3.65 -1.56
N ALA A 107 -8.71 3.04 -2.00
CA ALA A 107 -9.52 3.57 -3.09
C ALA A 107 -10.16 4.92 -2.74
N PHE A 108 -10.70 5.03 -1.52
CA PHE A 108 -11.30 6.26 -1.00
C PHE A 108 -10.28 7.40 -0.94
N LEU A 109 -9.11 7.15 -0.35
CA LEU A 109 -8.03 8.12 -0.23
C LEU A 109 -7.45 8.50 -1.59
N TRP A 110 -7.32 7.55 -2.52
CA TRP A 110 -6.88 7.82 -3.88
C TRP A 110 -7.84 8.75 -4.63
N LYS A 111 -9.15 8.52 -4.52
CA LYS A 111 -10.17 9.43 -5.06
C LYS A 111 -10.08 10.81 -4.41
N CYS A 112 -10.08 10.89 -3.08
CA CYS A 112 -10.01 12.17 -2.36
C CYS A 112 -8.73 12.95 -2.71
N ARG A 113 -7.58 12.27 -2.78
CA ARG A 113 -6.31 12.88 -3.19
C ARG A 113 -6.38 13.40 -4.62
N THR A 114 -6.97 12.64 -5.53
CA THR A 114 -7.11 13.06 -6.94
C THR A 114 -7.99 14.31 -7.06
N MET A 115 -9.13 14.33 -6.37
CA MET A 115 -10.01 15.51 -6.33
C MET A 115 -9.31 16.73 -5.73
N ALA A 116 -8.57 16.53 -4.63
CA ALA A 116 -7.83 17.60 -3.96
C ALA A 116 -6.70 18.19 -4.81
N LEU A 117 -6.04 17.38 -5.64
CA LEU A 117 -4.98 17.84 -6.53
C LEU A 117 -5.51 18.58 -7.76
N SER A 118 -6.79 18.43 -8.11
CA SER A 118 -7.41 18.99 -9.33
C SER A 118 -6.53 18.91 -10.59
N PRO A 119 -6.01 17.72 -10.95
CA PRO A 119 -5.29 17.54 -12.22
C PRO A 119 -6.21 17.72 -13.43
N ASN A 120 -5.61 17.77 -14.63
CA ASN A 120 -6.36 17.71 -15.89
C ASN A 120 -7.19 16.42 -15.97
N THR A 121 -8.41 16.49 -16.53
CA THR A 121 -9.35 15.35 -16.50
C THR A 121 -8.82 14.12 -17.21
N GLU A 122 -8.02 14.30 -18.26
CA GLU A 122 -7.42 13.21 -19.04
C GLU A 122 -6.10 12.70 -18.44
N GLU A 123 -5.62 13.32 -17.36
CA GLU A 123 -4.37 12.91 -16.73
C GLU A 123 -4.54 11.53 -16.06
N GLU A 124 -3.60 10.63 -16.35
CA GLU A 124 -3.60 9.29 -15.80
C GLU A 124 -3.16 9.33 -14.33
N MET A 125 -4.00 8.77 -13.46
CA MET A 125 -3.74 8.62 -12.04
C MET A 125 -3.49 7.14 -11.73
N ARG A 126 -2.52 6.87 -10.86
CA ARG A 126 -2.07 5.52 -10.54
C ARG A 126 -2.11 5.25 -9.04
N LEU A 127 -2.58 4.06 -8.67
CA LEU A 127 -2.56 3.56 -7.30
C LEU A 127 -1.84 2.21 -7.26
N ILE A 128 -0.66 2.19 -6.65
CA ILE A 128 0.18 1.01 -6.51
C ILE A 128 -0.12 0.36 -5.16
N CYS A 129 -0.44 -0.93 -5.19
CA CYS A 129 -0.64 -1.72 -3.98
C CYS A 129 0.51 -2.70 -3.81
N ILE A 130 1.16 -2.73 -2.64
CA ILE A 130 2.13 -3.79 -2.34
C ILE A 130 1.36 -5.07 -2.01
N VAL A 131 1.53 -6.11 -2.81
CA VAL A 131 0.92 -7.43 -2.58
C VAL A 131 2.03 -8.45 -2.33
N SER A 132 1.95 -9.14 -1.19
CA SER A 132 2.85 -10.24 -0.90
C SER A 132 2.43 -11.51 -1.60
N ALA A 133 3.40 -12.21 -2.18
CA ALA A 133 3.23 -13.57 -2.68
C ALA A 133 3.20 -14.63 -1.56
N ARG A 134 3.53 -14.23 -0.32
CA ARG A 134 3.36 -15.13 0.84
C ARG A 134 1.88 -15.23 1.16
N GLY A 135 1.36 -16.45 1.19
CA GLY A 135 -0.04 -16.72 1.47
C GLY A 135 -0.45 -16.18 2.85
N GLY A 136 -1.38 -15.22 2.87
CA GLY A 136 -2.14 -14.85 4.06
C GLY A 136 -3.46 -15.62 4.06
N GLY A 137 -3.78 -16.30 5.16
CA GLY A 137 -4.92 -17.20 5.28
C GLY A 137 -6.24 -16.60 4.80
N ASN A 138 -6.68 -17.02 3.62
CA ASN A 138 -8.09 -17.08 3.25
C ASN A 138 -8.23 -18.18 2.20
N HIS A 139 -8.57 -19.37 2.68
CA HIS A 139 -8.93 -20.57 1.90
C HIS A 139 -10.09 -20.35 0.90
N LYS A 140 -10.72 -19.17 0.88
CA LYS A 140 -11.91 -18.84 0.09
C LYS A 140 -11.64 -18.53 -1.38
N THR A 141 -10.41 -18.24 -1.79
CA THR A 141 -10.14 -17.82 -3.18
C THR A 141 -9.80 -18.96 -4.13
N GLY A 142 -9.68 -20.21 -3.67
CA GLY A 142 -9.31 -21.34 -4.53
C GLY A 142 -7.97 -21.17 -5.27
N ARG A 143 -7.21 -20.11 -4.95
CA ARG A 143 -5.95 -19.76 -5.58
C ARG A 143 -4.96 -20.83 -5.19
N ARG A 144 -4.43 -21.52 -6.21
CA ARG A 144 -3.37 -22.52 -6.12
C ARG A 144 -2.38 -22.09 -5.04
N LEU A 145 -2.35 -22.84 -3.93
CA LEU A 145 -1.64 -22.51 -2.70
C LEU A 145 -0.25 -21.95 -3.05
N MET A 146 -0.03 -20.66 -2.82
CA MET A 146 1.25 -20.00 -3.12
C MET A 146 2.35 -20.74 -2.34
N ARG A 147 3.27 -21.40 -3.06
CA ARG A 147 4.28 -22.32 -2.50
C ARG A 147 5.48 -21.61 -1.87
N ILE A 148 5.32 -20.37 -1.41
CA ILE A 148 6.41 -19.68 -0.70
C ILE A 148 6.47 -20.24 0.72
N PRO A 149 7.58 -20.90 1.13
CA PRO A 149 7.69 -21.48 2.45
C PRO A 149 7.48 -20.44 3.54
N ARG A 150 6.83 -20.81 4.65
CA ARG A 150 6.62 -19.92 5.81
C ARG A 150 7.92 -19.28 6.32
N GLY A 151 9.06 -19.97 6.17
CA GLY A 151 10.38 -19.48 6.56
C GLY A 151 11.08 -18.60 5.53
N TYR A 152 10.51 -18.40 4.33
CA TYR A 152 11.14 -17.60 3.28
C TYR A 152 11.17 -16.12 3.66
N TYR A 153 12.38 -15.64 3.94
CA TYR A 153 12.61 -14.28 4.43
C TYR A 153 13.02 -13.29 3.35
N GLY A 154 12.92 -13.64 2.06
CA GLY A 154 13.39 -12.78 0.95
C GLY A 154 12.47 -11.63 0.63
N ASN A 155 12.56 -11.12 -0.60
CA ASN A 155 11.51 -10.27 -1.15
C ASN A 155 10.52 -11.16 -1.89
N ALA A 156 9.25 -11.13 -1.50
CA ALA A 156 8.17 -11.83 -2.19
C ALA A 156 7.00 -10.86 -2.38
N LEU A 157 7.26 -9.75 -3.08
CA LEU A 157 6.32 -8.66 -3.29
C LEU A 157 6.11 -8.40 -4.78
N ALA A 158 4.88 -8.06 -5.14
CA ALA A 158 4.50 -7.46 -6.41
C ALA A 158 3.86 -6.09 -6.17
N PHE A 159 3.88 -5.26 -7.21
CA PHE A 159 3.38 -3.89 -7.18
C PHE A 159 2.26 -3.68 -8.21
N PRO A 160 1.17 -4.48 -8.20
CA PRO A 160 0.08 -4.27 -9.14
C PRO A 160 -0.46 -2.84 -9.03
N VAL A 161 -0.78 -2.27 -10.18
CA VAL A 161 -1.26 -0.89 -10.31
C VAL A 161 -2.72 -0.84 -10.75
N ALA A 162 -3.51 -0.03 -10.06
CA ALA A 162 -4.81 0.44 -10.52
C ALA A 162 -4.63 1.77 -11.26
N ILE A 163 -5.27 1.91 -12.43
CA ILE A 163 -5.11 3.05 -13.32
C ILE A 163 -6.50 3.57 -13.71
N SER A 164 -6.67 4.89 -13.70
CA SER A 164 -7.85 5.57 -14.23
C SER A 164 -7.50 7.03 -14.53
N THR A 165 -8.29 7.70 -15.36
CA THR A 165 -8.12 9.15 -15.55
C THR A 165 -8.65 9.91 -14.34
N ALA A 166 -8.10 11.10 -14.09
CA ALA A 166 -8.61 11.96 -13.03
C ALA A 166 -10.10 12.28 -13.19
N GLY A 167 -10.57 12.50 -14.42
CA GLY A 167 -11.97 12.76 -14.73
C GLY A 167 -12.88 11.60 -14.34
N GLU A 168 -12.50 10.37 -14.68
CA GLU A 168 -13.26 9.18 -14.31
C GLU A 168 -13.26 8.95 -12.81
N LEU A 169 -12.10 9.06 -12.14
CA LEU A 169 -12.01 8.92 -10.68
C LEU A 169 -12.86 9.96 -9.95
N CYS A 170 -12.87 11.21 -10.41
CA CYS A 170 -13.62 12.28 -9.78
C CYS A 170 -15.15 12.13 -9.99
N ARG A 171 -15.59 11.76 -11.21
CA ARG A 171 -17.01 11.65 -11.56
C ARG A 171 -17.70 10.40 -11.00
N ASN A 172 -16.99 9.27 -10.93
CA ASN A 172 -17.59 8.00 -10.49
C ASN A 172 -17.64 7.85 -8.95
N PRO A 173 -18.54 7.02 -8.40
CA PRO A 173 -18.60 6.77 -6.95
C PRO A 173 -17.34 6.04 -6.44
N VAL A 174 -17.13 6.04 -5.12
CA VAL A 174 -15.97 5.35 -4.48
C VAL A 174 -15.91 3.87 -4.86
N GLY A 175 -17.06 3.22 -5.10
CA GLY A 175 -17.14 1.84 -5.57
C GLY A 175 -16.34 1.56 -6.85
N TYR A 176 -16.31 2.50 -7.80
CA TYR A 176 -15.51 2.38 -9.02
C TYR A 176 -14.01 2.25 -8.70
N ALA A 177 -13.49 3.12 -7.83
CA ALA A 177 -12.10 3.05 -7.40
C ALA A 177 -11.80 1.75 -6.64
N VAL A 178 -12.75 1.27 -5.81
CA VAL A 178 -12.62 -0.01 -5.08
C VAL A 178 -12.51 -1.18 -6.07
N GLU A 179 -13.32 -1.22 -7.11
CA GLU A 179 -13.25 -2.26 -8.14
C GLU A 179 -11.89 -2.27 -8.85
N LEU A 180 -11.34 -1.09 -9.18
CA LEU A 180 -10.00 -0.99 -9.77
C LEU A 180 -8.92 -1.56 -8.85
N VAL A 181 -8.94 -1.21 -7.56
CA VAL A 181 -7.99 -1.73 -6.56
C VAL A 181 -8.11 -3.24 -6.41
N LYS A 182 -9.35 -3.76 -6.33
CA LYS A 182 -9.61 -5.19 -6.25
C LYS A 182 -9.07 -5.90 -7.48
N LYS A 183 -9.34 -5.38 -8.68
CA LYS A 183 -8.85 -5.95 -9.95
C LYS A 183 -7.33 -5.94 -10.02
N ALA A 184 -6.67 -4.86 -9.59
CA ALA A 184 -5.21 -4.79 -9.53
C ALA A 184 -4.64 -5.86 -8.61
N LYS A 185 -5.08 -5.91 -7.35
CA LYS A 185 -4.63 -6.93 -6.38
C LYS A 185 -4.94 -8.36 -6.82
N ALA A 186 -6.08 -8.55 -7.49
CA ALA A 186 -6.52 -9.87 -7.91
C ALA A 186 -5.61 -10.50 -8.98
N GLN A 187 -4.84 -9.70 -9.73
CA GLN A 187 -3.90 -10.21 -10.74
C GLN A 187 -2.71 -10.94 -10.13
N VAL A 188 -2.38 -10.68 -8.86
CA VAL A 188 -1.17 -11.24 -8.25
C VAL A 188 -1.41 -12.69 -7.84
N ASP A 189 -0.79 -13.58 -8.61
CA ASP A 189 -0.59 -14.99 -8.32
C ASP A 189 0.88 -15.39 -8.62
N MET A 190 1.20 -16.68 -8.56
CA MET A 190 2.55 -17.15 -8.85
C MET A 190 2.98 -16.91 -10.30
N GLU A 191 2.05 -16.89 -11.25
CA GLU A 191 2.37 -16.63 -12.66
C GLU A 191 2.69 -15.14 -12.85
N TYR A 192 1.93 -14.26 -12.21
CA TYR A 192 2.24 -12.83 -12.15
C TYR A 192 3.62 -12.58 -11.52
N MET A 193 3.95 -13.24 -10.40
CA MET A 193 5.27 -13.11 -9.76
C MET A 193 6.43 -13.53 -10.66
N LYS A 194 6.29 -14.66 -11.37
CA LYS A 194 7.29 -15.11 -12.35
C LYS A 194 7.40 -14.16 -13.53
N SER A 195 6.26 -13.64 -13.99
CA SER A 195 6.23 -12.64 -15.05
C SER A 195 6.93 -11.34 -14.64
N VAL A 196 6.77 -10.89 -13.39
CA VAL A 196 7.54 -9.75 -12.84
C VAL A 196 9.03 -10.07 -12.90
N ALA A 197 9.45 -11.25 -12.42
CA ALA A 197 10.86 -11.65 -12.43
C ALA A 197 11.45 -11.62 -13.86
N ASP A 198 10.71 -12.15 -14.84
CA ASP A 198 11.11 -12.10 -16.25
C ASP A 198 11.23 -10.67 -16.76
N HIS A 199 10.23 -9.83 -16.47
CA HIS A 199 10.20 -8.44 -16.90
C HIS A 199 11.40 -7.67 -16.33
N LEU A 200 11.70 -7.87 -15.04
CA LEU A 200 12.84 -7.25 -14.38
C LEU A 200 14.18 -7.72 -14.96
N VAL A 201 14.31 -8.99 -15.37
CA VAL A 201 15.54 -9.48 -16.02
C VAL A 201 15.69 -8.92 -17.43
N LEU A 202 14.61 -8.87 -18.22
CA LEU A 202 14.65 -8.37 -19.60
C LEU A 202 14.88 -6.87 -19.70
N HIS A 203 14.33 -6.09 -18.76
CA HIS A 203 14.32 -4.62 -18.82
C HIS A 203 15.31 -3.97 -17.86
N GLY A 204 16.26 -4.74 -17.28
CA GLY A 204 17.31 -4.16 -16.43
C GLY A 204 16.80 -3.63 -15.08
N ARG A 205 15.75 -4.23 -14.53
CA ARG A 205 15.11 -3.89 -13.24
C ARG A 205 14.67 -2.42 -13.18
N PRO A 206 13.74 -2.00 -14.05
CA PRO A 206 13.23 -0.63 -14.04
C PRO A 206 12.60 -0.29 -12.70
N HIS A 207 12.65 0.99 -12.33
CA HIS A 207 11.85 1.48 -11.21
C HIS A 207 10.37 1.52 -11.61
N PHE A 208 9.48 1.37 -10.63
CA PHE A 208 8.05 1.56 -10.90
C PHE A 208 7.76 3.02 -11.26
N THR A 209 6.71 3.26 -12.03
CA THR A 209 6.28 4.60 -12.43
C THR A 209 5.97 5.44 -11.20
N VAL A 210 6.68 6.56 -11.03
CA VAL A 210 6.44 7.48 -9.91
C VAL A 210 5.44 8.58 -10.26
N ALA A 211 5.44 9.03 -11.51
CA ALA A 211 4.55 10.07 -11.99
C ALA A 211 3.09 9.74 -11.67
N ARG A 212 2.39 10.71 -11.05
CA ARG A 212 0.96 10.62 -10.66
C ARG A 212 0.57 9.35 -9.90
N SER A 213 1.54 8.75 -9.22
CA SER A 213 1.35 7.51 -8.47
C SER A 213 1.19 7.79 -6.98
N LEU A 214 0.33 7.00 -6.35
CA LEU A 214 0.23 6.86 -4.90
C LEU A 214 0.45 5.39 -4.57
N LEU A 215 1.37 5.09 -3.67
CA LEU A 215 1.69 3.75 -3.23
C LEU A 215 1.22 3.55 -1.80
N PHE A 216 0.47 2.48 -1.54
CA PHE A 216 0.13 2.06 -0.18
C PHE A 216 0.85 0.78 0.21
N SER A 217 1.47 0.81 1.39
CA SER A 217 1.99 -0.36 2.09
C SER A 217 1.12 -0.68 3.30
N GLU A 218 0.56 -1.88 3.32
CA GLU A 218 -0.30 -2.36 4.41
C GLU A 218 0.55 -3.01 5.50
N LEU A 219 0.62 -2.39 6.68
CA LEU A 219 1.44 -2.86 7.80
C LEU A 219 0.63 -3.41 8.97
N THR A 220 -0.70 -3.28 8.98
CA THR A 220 -1.56 -3.76 10.08
C THR A 220 -1.42 -5.25 10.40
N LYS A 221 -0.97 -6.05 9.42
CA LYS A 221 -0.84 -7.51 9.55
C LYS A 221 0.60 -8.02 9.43
N THR A 222 1.58 -7.11 9.51
CA THR A 222 2.98 -7.50 9.35
C THR A 222 3.58 -8.10 10.62
N GLY A 223 3.03 -7.79 11.80
CA GLY A 223 3.45 -8.37 13.09
C GLY A 223 4.50 -7.55 13.86
N PHE A 224 4.80 -6.32 13.44
CA PHE A 224 5.73 -5.45 14.18
C PHE A 224 5.24 -5.15 15.62
N GLY A 225 3.93 -5.11 15.84
CA GLY A 225 3.31 -4.89 17.16
C GLY A 225 3.38 -6.08 18.12
N ASP A 226 3.84 -7.25 17.66
CA ASP A 226 3.84 -8.50 18.44
C ASP A 226 5.25 -8.91 18.91
N LEU A 227 6.26 -8.08 18.66
CA LEU A 227 7.67 -8.39 18.92
C LEU A 227 8.06 -8.15 20.39
N ASP A 228 7.89 -9.16 21.23
CA ASP A 228 8.30 -9.13 22.64
C ASP A 228 9.70 -9.72 22.87
N PHE A 229 10.65 -8.84 23.20
CA PHE A 229 12.05 -9.18 23.51
C PHE A 229 12.30 -9.54 24.98
N GLY A 230 11.26 -9.56 25.82
CA GLY A 230 11.34 -9.79 27.27
C GLY A 230 10.84 -8.60 28.11
N TRP A 231 10.49 -7.48 27.46
CA TRP A 231 9.93 -6.28 28.10
C TRP A 231 8.44 -6.09 27.83
N GLY A 232 7.78 -7.07 27.22
CA GLY A 232 6.39 -6.97 26.77
C GLY A 232 6.27 -6.46 25.33
N ARG A 233 5.03 -6.20 24.92
CA ARG A 233 4.74 -5.76 23.54
C ARG A 233 5.25 -4.34 23.29
N PRO A 234 5.73 -4.04 22.07
CA PRO A 234 6.20 -2.72 21.71
C PRO A 234 5.06 -1.70 21.73
N VAL A 235 5.35 -0.48 22.19
CA VAL A 235 4.41 0.65 22.14
C VAL A 235 4.14 1.09 20.69
N TYR A 236 5.15 0.97 19.81
CA TYR A 236 5.04 1.24 18.39
C TYR A 236 5.93 0.27 17.61
N GLY A 237 5.41 -0.26 16.51
CA GLY A 237 6.13 -1.11 15.58
C GLY A 237 5.77 -0.75 14.15
N GLY A 238 6.66 -0.02 13.47
CA GLY A 238 6.39 0.51 12.14
C GLY A 238 7.59 1.24 11.55
N PRO A 239 7.42 1.91 10.40
CA PRO A 239 8.50 2.63 9.74
C PRO A 239 8.98 3.80 10.60
N ALA A 240 10.29 4.08 10.53
CA ALA A 240 10.91 5.22 11.21
C ALA A 240 10.51 6.56 10.58
N LEU A 241 10.24 6.56 9.28
CA LEU A 241 9.76 7.72 8.52
C LEU A 241 8.42 7.36 7.88
N LEU A 242 7.40 8.18 8.14
CA LEU A 242 6.05 8.01 7.61
C LEU A 242 5.92 8.45 6.14
N ASP A 243 6.94 9.16 5.62
CA ASP A 243 7.11 9.58 4.23
C ASP A 243 8.59 9.33 3.82
N PRO A 244 9.00 8.06 3.63
CA PRO A 244 10.40 7.67 3.44
C PRO A 244 10.88 7.85 2.00
N GLY A 245 9.99 8.25 1.08
CA GLY A 245 10.33 8.48 -0.30
C GLY A 245 11.15 9.75 -0.48
N VAL A 246 12.06 9.75 -1.44
CA VAL A 246 12.70 10.97 -1.97
C VAL A 246 11.64 11.97 -2.49
N ILE A 247 10.43 11.46 -2.75
CA ILE A 247 9.32 12.12 -3.44
C ILE A 247 8.16 12.23 -2.43
N PRO A 248 7.91 13.44 -1.87
CA PRO A 248 6.87 13.65 -0.88
C PRO A 248 5.50 13.19 -1.37
N GLY A 249 4.80 12.39 -0.56
CA GLY A 249 3.43 11.97 -0.85
C GLY A 249 3.28 10.91 -1.94
N LEU A 250 4.39 10.24 -2.32
CA LEU A 250 4.38 9.05 -3.15
C LEU A 250 4.01 7.80 -2.36
N ILE A 251 4.61 7.62 -1.18
CA ILE A 251 4.45 6.41 -0.36
C ILE A 251 3.66 6.76 0.88
N SER A 252 2.63 5.97 1.15
CA SER A 252 1.85 6.02 2.39
C SER A 252 1.74 4.62 3.00
N PHE A 253 1.53 4.58 4.31
CA PHE A 253 1.39 3.37 5.09
C PHE A 253 0.01 3.31 5.72
N ILE A 254 -0.54 2.10 5.82
CA ILE A 254 -1.67 1.83 6.69
C ILE A 254 -1.10 1.17 7.94
N LEU A 255 -1.12 1.91 9.04
CA LEU A 255 -0.48 1.54 10.30
C LEU A 255 -1.55 1.21 11.34
N PRO A 256 -1.39 0.12 12.11
CA PRO A 256 -2.28 -0.15 13.24
C PRO A 256 -2.09 0.94 14.30
N CYS A 257 -3.18 1.41 14.89
CA CYS A 257 -3.14 2.39 15.97
C CYS A 257 -4.30 2.18 16.93
N THR A 258 -4.01 2.24 18.23
CA THR A 258 -5.01 2.32 19.29
C THR A 258 -4.99 3.73 19.86
N THR A 259 -6.15 4.39 19.86
CA THR A 259 -6.28 5.74 20.43
C THR A 259 -6.13 5.73 21.95
N ALA A 260 -5.91 6.91 22.56
CA ALA A 260 -5.89 7.04 24.03
C ALA A 260 -7.20 6.60 24.72
N LYS A 261 -8.31 6.54 23.97
CA LYS A 261 -9.61 6.04 24.44
C LYS A 261 -9.77 4.52 24.27
N GLY A 262 -8.73 3.81 23.83
CA GLY A 262 -8.75 2.36 23.62
C GLY A 262 -9.46 1.91 22.34
N VAL A 263 -9.72 2.83 21.39
CA VAL A 263 -10.33 2.47 20.11
C VAL A 263 -9.24 2.04 19.13
N ASP A 264 -9.31 0.80 18.67
CA ASP A 264 -8.44 0.27 17.62
C ASP A 264 -8.87 0.78 16.24
N GLY A 265 -7.91 1.17 15.43
CA GLY A 265 -8.11 1.61 14.07
C GLY A 265 -6.81 1.62 13.29
N VAL A 266 -6.78 2.43 12.23
CA VAL A 266 -5.58 2.62 11.43
C VAL A 266 -5.24 4.09 11.27
N ILE A 267 -3.95 4.39 11.22
CA ILE A 267 -3.45 5.70 10.83
C ILE A 267 -2.91 5.62 9.42
N VAL A 268 -3.25 6.63 8.62
CA VAL A 268 -2.77 6.81 7.26
C VAL A 268 -2.09 8.18 7.11
N PRO A 269 -0.75 8.23 7.01
CA PRO A 269 -0.02 9.47 6.74
C PRO A 269 -0.26 9.93 5.30
N MET A 270 -0.60 11.20 5.11
CA MET A 270 -0.73 11.82 3.80
C MET A 270 0.12 13.08 3.74
N CYS A 271 0.81 13.26 2.61
CA CYS A 271 1.64 14.40 2.32
C CYS A 271 1.16 15.03 1.00
N LEU A 272 0.76 16.29 1.05
CA LEU A 272 0.22 17.05 -0.08
C LEU A 272 0.69 18.51 -0.03
N PRO A 273 0.70 19.23 -1.16
CA PRO A 273 0.83 20.68 -1.13
C PRO A 273 -0.21 21.32 -0.19
N ALA A 274 0.13 22.40 0.49
CA ALA A 274 -0.73 23.01 1.52
C ALA A 274 -2.15 23.29 1.02
N SER A 275 -2.28 23.86 -0.19
CA SER A 275 -3.58 24.18 -0.78
C SER A 275 -4.41 22.91 -1.08
N ALA A 276 -3.74 21.86 -1.57
CA ALA A 276 -4.35 20.57 -1.83
C ALA A 276 -4.74 19.86 -0.54
N MET A 277 -3.96 19.99 0.54
CA MET A 277 -4.29 19.39 1.83
C MET A 277 -5.59 19.96 2.41
N ASP A 278 -5.83 21.26 2.27
CA ASP A 278 -7.08 21.88 2.73
C ASP A 278 -8.29 21.37 1.96
N ARG A 279 -8.16 21.24 0.62
CA ARG A 279 -9.19 20.60 -0.21
C ARG A 279 -9.38 19.12 0.13
N PHE A 280 -8.30 18.41 0.39
CA PHE A 280 -8.33 16.99 0.77
C PHE A 280 -9.12 16.77 2.06
N MET A 281 -8.89 17.59 3.08
CA MET A 281 -9.67 17.54 4.31
C MET A 281 -11.15 17.82 4.05
N GLN A 282 -11.50 18.76 3.17
CA GLN A 282 -12.89 19.01 2.80
C GLN A 282 -13.53 17.81 2.10
N GLU A 283 -12.83 17.17 1.16
CA GLU A 283 -13.34 15.97 0.47
C GLU A 283 -13.53 14.79 1.42
N LEU A 284 -12.61 14.60 2.38
CA LEU A 284 -12.77 13.60 3.43
C LEU A 284 -14.06 13.83 4.26
N HIS A 285 -14.31 15.07 4.70
CA HIS A 285 -15.50 15.39 5.50
C HIS A 285 -16.80 15.24 4.70
N LYS A 286 -16.84 15.71 3.45
CA LYS A 286 -18.02 15.62 2.57
C LYS A 286 -18.50 14.18 2.41
N LEU A 287 -17.56 13.24 2.27
CA LEU A 287 -17.87 11.84 1.97
C LEU A 287 -18.15 10.99 3.23
N LEU A 288 -17.83 11.49 4.43
CA LEU A 288 -18.05 10.80 5.70
C LEU A 288 -19.21 11.34 6.53
N GLN A 289 -19.76 12.49 6.14
CA GLN A 289 -20.92 13.22 6.66
C GLN A 289 -21.07 13.44 8.18
N HIS A 290 -20.39 12.74 9.10
CA HIS A 290 -20.50 12.95 10.57
C HIS A 290 -19.21 12.60 11.37
N GLY A 291 -18.07 12.31 10.72
CA GLY A 291 -16.83 11.92 11.40
C GLY A 291 -15.93 13.10 11.80
N VAL A 292 -15.51 13.16 13.07
CA VAL A 292 -14.44 14.07 13.52
C VAL A 292 -13.10 13.43 13.16
N PHE A 293 -12.42 13.94 12.15
CA PHE A 293 -11.06 13.51 11.85
C PHE A 293 -10.07 14.11 12.84
N ILE A 294 -9.36 13.24 13.55
CA ILE A 294 -8.14 13.65 14.24
C ILE A 294 -7.04 13.67 13.19
N ALA A 295 -6.84 14.83 12.57
CA ALA A 295 -5.65 15.12 11.79
C ALA A 295 -4.56 15.61 12.75
N ALA A 296 -3.53 14.80 12.97
CA ALA A 296 -2.36 15.21 13.74
C ALA A 296 -1.27 15.68 12.76
N LYS A 297 -0.78 16.90 12.95
CA LYS A 297 0.38 17.41 12.21
C LYS A 297 1.61 16.61 12.66
N ILE A 298 2.34 16.05 11.71
CA ILE A 298 3.64 15.39 11.95
C ILE A 298 4.74 16.45 11.90
#